data_AF-A0A6B9Z5D2-F1
#
_entry.id   AF-A0A6B9Z5D2-F1
#
_cell.length_a   1.000
_cell.length_b   1.000
_cell.length_c   1.000
_cell.angle_alpha   90.00
_cell.angle_beta   90.00
_cell.angle_gamma   90.00
#
_symmetry.space_group_name_H-M   'P 1'
#
loop_
_entity.id
_entity.type
_entity.pdbx_description
1 polymer ?
#
loop_
_entity_poly.entity_id
_entity_poly.type
_entity_poly.pdbx_seq_one_letter_code
_entity_poly.pdbx_strand_id
1 'polypeptide(L)'
;MPLHTVTPTRDSDAVNGVRTVAPYLPQSLVPATALAKIYALVEKLPFLPFAGFECRLDADDQVDYFANISRFEGSIPAEFFPQANWHLLQNIYRPWLNDKTGIGRDMNELGLEIDVVSAFEELPAPGIFIAINPALANPCPVLFGTLDLLFNSDAADLKENIRKCVNALPQGGTVSHIGALLSRKSHGIRLNIAGLGFDRVRDYLAAIGWNEPTEELEFLLNRYSTCVDHFVLCIDLMGKAVGPRVGFECYIHTPHANGPQWERLMQQLVRDDLSTPEKKTGFLSWPGITEYRFHTDTWPKSQRNISGLLGNYGLDVCNRTLNHVKLSIVPGKGIQAKGYFLYQYRWI
;
A
#
# COMPACT_ATOMS: atom_id res chain seq x y z
N MET A 1 -14.83 -13.58 21.30
CA MET A 1 -14.83 -14.25 19.99
C MET A 1 -13.80 -15.37 20.03
N PRO A 2 -14.10 -16.58 19.52
CA PRO A 2 -13.11 -17.65 19.46
C PRO A 2 -11.98 -17.22 18.51
N LEU A 3 -10.74 -17.25 19.00
CA LEU A 3 -9.54 -17.06 18.21
C LEU A 3 -9.47 -18.19 17.19
N HIS A 4 -9.56 -17.87 15.90
CA HIS A 4 -9.35 -18.88 14.87
C HIS A 4 -7.86 -19.21 14.80
N THR A 5 -7.51 -20.44 15.15
CA THR A 5 -6.16 -20.97 15.00
C THR A 5 -6.02 -21.56 13.60
N VAL A 6 -5.81 -20.70 12.60
CA VAL A 6 -5.12 -21.18 11.39
C VAL A 6 -3.66 -21.27 11.78
N THR A 7 -3.16 -22.50 11.95
CA THR A 7 -1.76 -22.72 12.36
C THR A 7 -0.90 -22.91 11.10
N PRO A 8 -0.02 -21.96 10.76
CA PRO A 8 0.92 -22.14 9.65
C PRO A 8 1.90 -23.27 9.92
N THR A 9 2.45 -23.80 8.83
CA THR A 9 3.33 -24.99 8.83
C THR A 9 4.76 -24.65 9.27
N ARG A 10 5.18 -23.39 9.11
CA ARG A 10 6.51 -22.90 9.49
C ARG A 10 6.47 -21.89 10.63
N ASP A 11 7.53 -21.90 11.43
CA ASP A 11 7.81 -20.92 12.49
C ASP A 11 8.91 -19.95 12.01
N SER A 12 8.53 -19.03 11.13
CA SER A 12 9.40 -17.95 10.61
C SER A 12 9.00 -16.60 11.19
N ASP A 13 9.92 -15.62 11.15
CA ASP A 13 9.65 -14.26 11.63
C ASP A 13 8.52 -13.57 10.87
N ALA A 14 8.42 -13.78 9.55
CA ALA A 14 7.34 -13.26 8.73
C ALA A 14 5.97 -13.80 9.16
N VAL A 15 5.89 -15.11 9.41
CA VAL A 15 4.69 -15.78 9.92
C VAL A 15 4.33 -15.28 11.32
N ASN A 16 5.32 -15.17 12.20
CA ASN A 16 5.14 -14.67 13.56
C ASN A 16 4.66 -13.21 13.55
N GLY A 17 5.15 -12.41 12.60
CA GLY A 17 4.63 -11.08 12.28
C GLY A 17 3.10 -11.03 12.17
N VAL A 18 2.54 -11.91 11.35
CA VAL A 18 1.09 -12.00 11.15
C VAL A 18 0.40 -12.65 12.37
N ARG A 19 1.00 -13.68 13.00
CA ARG A 19 0.42 -14.35 14.18
C ARG A 19 0.22 -13.40 15.36
N THR A 20 1.13 -12.46 15.61
CA THR A 20 0.97 -11.45 16.67
C THR A 20 -0.29 -10.61 16.51
N VAL A 21 -0.67 -10.29 15.27
CA VAL A 21 -1.80 -9.39 14.99
C VAL A 21 -3.09 -10.13 14.64
N ALA A 22 -3.02 -11.40 14.25
CA ALA A 22 -4.16 -12.23 13.88
C ALA A 22 -5.30 -12.28 14.92
N PRO A 23 -5.03 -12.34 16.25
CA PRO A 23 -6.06 -12.26 17.29
C PRO A 23 -6.96 -11.02 17.22
N TYR A 24 -6.47 -9.96 16.58
CA TYR A 24 -7.13 -8.67 16.47
C TYR A 24 -7.70 -8.40 15.08
N LEU A 25 -7.53 -9.34 14.12
CA LEU A 25 -8.09 -9.19 12.78
C LEU A 25 -9.61 -9.44 12.82
N PRO A 26 -10.43 -8.45 12.43
CA PRO A 26 -11.86 -8.64 12.33
C PRO A 26 -12.19 -9.62 11.21
N GLN A 27 -13.03 -10.63 11.49
CA GLN A 27 -13.40 -11.64 10.48
C GLN A 27 -14.12 -11.06 9.28
N SER A 28 -14.85 -9.95 9.48
CA SER A 28 -15.50 -9.25 8.39
C SER A 28 -14.48 -8.72 7.39
N LEU A 29 -13.29 -8.27 7.82
CA LEU A 29 -12.25 -7.78 6.91
C LEU A 29 -11.37 -8.90 6.38
N VAL A 30 -10.92 -9.79 7.26
CA VAL A 30 -9.99 -10.89 6.95
C VAL A 30 -10.61 -12.20 7.41
N PRO A 31 -11.43 -12.85 6.57
CA PRO A 31 -12.00 -14.15 6.89
C PRO A 31 -10.88 -15.20 7.02
N ALA A 32 -11.17 -16.30 7.72
CA ALA A 32 -10.18 -17.35 7.98
C ALA A 32 -9.55 -17.92 6.71
N THR A 33 -10.32 -17.98 5.61
CA THR A 33 -9.84 -18.41 4.28
C THR A 33 -8.84 -17.44 3.68
N ALA A 34 -9.01 -16.12 3.86
CA ALA A 34 -8.06 -15.11 3.42
C ALA A 34 -6.80 -15.13 4.31
N LEU A 35 -6.97 -15.24 5.63
CA LEU A 35 -5.84 -15.35 6.57
C LEU A 35 -4.95 -16.56 6.28
N ALA A 36 -5.54 -17.71 5.93
CA ALA A 36 -4.79 -18.89 5.53
C ALA A 36 -3.92 -18.66 4.28
N LYS A 37 -4.43 -17.92 3.29
CA LYS A 37 -3.66 -17.56 2.09
C LYS A 37 -2.54 -16.57 2.41
N ILE A 38 -2.80 -15.61 3.30
CA ILE A 38 -1.77 -14.68 3.79
C ILE A 38 -0.67 -15.47 4.50
N TYR A 39 -1.00 -16.44 5.35
CA TYR A 39 0.01 -17.30 5.97
C TYR A 39 0.85 -18.04 4.94
N ALA A 40 0.23 -18.66 3.93
CA ALA A 40 0.95 -19.32 2.85
C ALA A 40 1.88 -18.36 2.07
N LEU A 41 1.52 -17.07 1.98
CA LEU A 41 2.36 -16.05 1.37
C LEU A 41 3.54 -15.68 2.27
N VAL A 42 3.29 -15.30 3.53
CA VAL A 42 4.35 -14.82 4.41
C VAL A 42 5.33 -15.93 4.83
N GLU A 43 4.94 -17.21 4.72
CA GLU A 43 5.87 -18.36 4.82
C GLU A 43 6.99 -18.32 3.78
N LYS A 44 6.77 -17.63 2.65
CA LYS A 44 7.71 -17.49 1.53
C LYS A 44 8.31 -16.08 1.43
N LEU A 45 8.07 -15.19 2.39
CA LEU A 45 8.59 -13.81 2.40
C LEU A 45 9.63 -13.61 3.51
N PRO A 46 10.55 -12.64 3.36
CA PRO A 46 11.33 -12.17 4.51
C PRO A 46 10.42 -11.47 5.52
N PHE A 47 10.88 -11.38 6.76
CA PHE A 47 10.17 -10.57 7.75
C PHE A 47 10.27 -9.09 7.41
N LEU A 48 9.12 -8.44 7.25
CA LEU A 48 8.99 -7.02 6.99
C LEU A 48 8.27 -6.39 8.19
N PRO A 49 8.94 -5.54 8.99
CA PRO A 49 8.42 -5.04 10.25
C PRO A 49 7.30 -4.02 10.07
N PHE A 50 7.16 -3.45 8.88
CA PHE A 50 6.07 -2.55 8.52
C PHE A 50 5.26 -3.17 7.38
N ALA A 51 4.08 -3.66 7.70
CA ALA A 51 3.22 -4.36 6.75
C ALA A 51 1.75 -4.11 7.05
N GLY A 52 0.88 -4.68 6.24
CA GLY A 52 -0.55 -4.53 6.42
C GLY A 52 -1.37 -5.29 5.40
N PHE A 53 -2.65 -4.96 5.40
CA PHE A 53 -3.64 -5.66 4.63
C PHE A 53 -4.45 -4.64 3.83
N GLU A 54 -4.82 -5.05 2.62
CA GLU A 54 -5.74 -4.35 1.76
C GLU A 54 -6.98 -5.24 1.61
N CYS A 55 -8.13 -4.79 2.10
CA CYS A 55 -9.36 -5.56 2.00
C CYS A 55 -10.41 -4.86 1.16
N ARG A 56 -11.27 -5.64 0.51
CA ARG A 56 -12.52 -5.13 -0.07
C ARG A 56 -13.48 -4.76 1.06
N LEU A 57 -14.12 -3.60 0.91
CA LEU A 57 -15.08 -3.09 1.90
C LEU A 57 -16.53 -3.45 1.57
N ASP A 58 -16.80 -3.88 0.35
CA ASP A 58 -18.06 -4.48 -0.08
C ASP A 58 -18.18 -5.94 0.41
N ALA A 59 -19.04 -6.74 -0.22
CA ALA A 59 -19.25 -8.14 0.14
C ALA A 59 -18.12 -9.09 -0.31
N ASP A 60 -17.11 -8.62 -1.03
CA ASP A 60 -15.97 -9.43 -1.44
C ASP A 60 -15.01 -9.68 -0.25
N ASP A 61 -14.46 -10.89 -0.21
CA ASP A 61 -13.58 -11.40 0.84
C ASP A 61 -12.10 -11.43 0.40
N GLN A 62 -11.78 -10.87 -0.76
CA GLN A 62 -10.39 -10.69 -1.19
C GLN A 62 -9.64 -9.78 -0.21
N VAL A 63 -8.49 -10.26 0.24
CA VAL A 63 -7.53 -9.51 1.05
C VAL A 63 -6.15 -9.68 0.45
N ASP A 64 -5.54 -8.58 0.06
CA ASP A 64 -4.19 -8.50 -0.47
C ASP A 64 -3.21 -8.08 0.65
N TYR A 65 -1.91 -8.29 0.43
CA TYR A 65 -0.87 -8.02 1.44
C TYR A 65 0.04 -6.89 0.99
N PHE A 66 0.29 -5.93 1.89
CA PHE A 66 1.19 -4.81 1.65
C PHE A 66 2.36 -4.86 2.63
N ALA A 67 3.56 -4.47 2.19
CA ALA A 67 4.69 -4.32 3.09
C ALA A 67 5.70 -3.27 2.62
N ASN A 68 6.28 -2.55 3.56
CA ASN A 68 7.37 -1.62 3.32
C ASN A 68 8.71 -2.26 3.64
N ILE A 69 9.66 -2.07 2.75
CA ILE A 69 11.05 -2.50 2.91
C ILE A 69 11.79 -1.40 3.67
N SER A 70 12.51 -1.79 4.70
CA SER A 70 13.36 -0.85 5.44
C SER A 70 14.64 -0.53 4.66
N ARG A 71 15.15 0.69 4.82
CA ARG A 71 16.33 1.17 4.09
C ARG A 71 17.63 0.82 4.82
N PHE A 72 17.94 -0.48 4.93
CA PHE A 72 19.22 -0.94 5.47
C PHE A 72 19.67 -2.24 4.81
N GLU A 73 20.98 -2.45 4.69
CA GLU A 73 21.55 -3.65 4.08
C GLU A 73 21.07 -4.92 4.78
N GLY A 74 20.61 -5.92 4.01
CA GLY A 74 20.06 -7.16 4.55
C GLY A 74 18.56 -7.17 4.85
N SER A 75 17.82 -6.06 4.64
CA SER A 75 16.34 -6.06 4.78
C SER A 75 15.65 -7.08 3.87
N ILE A 76 16.27 -7.41 2.74
CA ILE A 76 15.87 -8.50 1.85
C ILE A 76 17.07 -9.45 1.71
N PRO A 77 16.99 -10.67 2.24
CA PRO A 77 18.05 -11.66 2.10
C PRO A 77 18.26 -12.05 0.62
N ALA A 78 19.50 -12.39 0.28
CA ALA A 78 19.91 -12.57 -1.12
C ALA A 78 19.15 -13.71 -1.84
N GLU A 79 18.72 -14.72 -1.08
CA GLU A 79 17.95 -15.88 -1.54
C GLU A 79 16.53 -15.56 -2.01
N PHE A 80 16.00 -14.36 -1.72
CA PHE A 80 14.68 -13.94 -2.21
C PHE A 80 14.73 -13.32 -3.61
N PHE A 81 15.88 -12.78 -4.05
CA PHE A 81 15.99 -12.12 -5.36
C PHE A 81 15.90 -13.05 -6.60
N PRO A 82 16.36 -14.31 -6.55
CA PRO A 82 16.22 -15.23 -7.69
C PRO A 82 14.77 -15.65 -7.99
N GLN A 83 13.80 -15.28 -7.15
CA GLN A 83 12.40 -15.67 -7.30
C GLN A 83 11.67 -14.74 -8.31
N ALA A 84 10.53 -15.18 -8.84
CA ALA A 84 9.78 -14.55 -9.95
C ALA A 84 9.72 -12.99 -9.90
N ASN A 85 10.32 -12.31 -10.88
CA ASN A 85 10.38 -10.83 -10.97
C ASN A 85 11.01 -10.09 -9.76
N TRP A 86 11.47 -10.78 -8.71
CA TRP A 86 12.17 -10.18 -7.56
C TRP A 86 13.56 -9.64 -7.93
N HIS A 87 14.13 -10.08 -9.06
CA HIS A 87 15.33 -9.47 -9.61
C HIS A 87 15.13 -7.98 -9.99
N LEU A 88 13.92 -7.55 -10.38
CA LEU A 88 13.62 -6.14 -10.64
C LEU A 88 13.66 -5.33 -9.34
N LEU A 89 13.17 -5.90 -8.24
CA LEU A 89 13.31 -5.31 -6.91
C LEU A 89 14.78 -5.13 -6.53
N GLN A 90 15.63 -6.11 -6.86
CA GLN A 90 17.08 -6.01 -6.61
C GLN A 90 17.73 -4.82 -7.35
N ASN A 91 17.31 -4.59 -8.60
CA ASN A 91 17.83 -3.50 -9.43
C ASN A 91 17.54 -2.12 -8.84
N ILE A 92 16.44 -1.97 -8.10
CA ILE A 92 16.09 -0.72 -7.41
C ILE A 92 16.70 -0.66 -6.01
N TYR A 93 16.61 -1.76 -5.27
CA TYR A 93 17.01 -1.82 -3.87
C TYR A 93 18.49 -1.48 -3.67
N ARG A 94 19.38 -2.00 -4.52
CA ARG A 94 20.82 -1.72 -4.42
C ARG A 94 21.18 -0.24 -4.60
N PRO A 95 20.76 0.44 -5.69
CA PRO A 95 20.92 1.89 -5.80
C PRO A 95 20.28 2.67 -4.66
N TRP A 96 19.10 2.24 -4.19
CA TRP A 96 18.39 2.93 -3.12
C TRP A 96 19.15 2.91 -1.79
N LEU A 97 19.91 1.85 -1.48
CA LEU A 97 20.80 1.83 -0.31
C LEU A 97 22.00 2.81 -0.42
N ASN A 98 22.30 3.34 -1.60
CA ASN A 98 23.47 4.18 -1.84
C ASN A 98 23.07 5.65 -2.08
N ASP A 99 23.24 6.48 -1.05
CA ASP A 99 22.99 7.94 -1.06
C ASP A 99 23.83 8.72 -2.10
N LYS A 100 24.82 8.11 -2.73
CA LYS A 100 25.57 8.75 -3.82
C LYS A 100 24.84 8.68 -5.16
N THR A 101 23.85 7.80 -5.30
CA THR A 101 23.02 7.68 -6.50
C THR A 101 21.86 8.68 -6.45
N GLY A 102 21.31 9.06 -7.62
CA GLY A 102 20.09 9.88 -7.66
C GLY A 102 18.92 9.20 -6.96
N ILE A 103 18.72 7.91 -7.26
CA ILE A 103 17.72 7.04 -6.62
C ILE A 103 17.85 7.03 -5.10
N GLY A 104 19.06 6.83 -4.54
CA GLY A 104 19.27 6.83 -3.09
C GLY A 104 18.97 8.17 -2.42
N ARG A 105 19.24 9.30 -3.07
CA ARG A 105 18.92 10.62 -2.49
C ARG A 105 17.44 10.96 -2.55
N ASP A 106 16.79 10.56 -3.65
CA ASP A 106 15.50 11.12 -4.04
C ASP A 106 14.32 10.17 -3.74
N MET A 107 14.58 8.90 -3.38
CA MET A 107 13.58 7.94 -2.93
C MET A 107 13.51 7.84 -1.40
N ASN A 108 12.31 7.98 -0.86
CA ASN A 108 12.05 7.90 0.57
C ASN A 108 11.73 6.48 1.04
N GLU A 109 10.90 5.75 0.28
CA GLU A 109 10.35 4.45 0.68
C GLU A 109 10.23 3.49 -0.51
N LEU A 110 10.24 2.20 -0.20
CA LEU A 110 10.05 1.11 -1.15
C LEU A 110 9.00 0.14 -0.59
N GLY A 111 7.83 0.13 -1.19
CA GLY A 111 6.68 -0.69 -0.83
C GLY A 111 6.45 -1.85 -1.80
N LEU A 112 5.84 -2.91 -1.28
CA LEU A 112 5.39 -4.09 -2.00
C LEU A 112 3.89 -4.23 -1.82
N GLU A 113 3.16 -4.40 -2.92
CA GLU A 113 1.73 -4.80 -2.92
C GLU A 113 1.65 -6.18 -3.57
N ILE A 114 1.10 -7.17 -2.85
CA ILE A 114 1.06 -8.55 -3.32
C ILE A 114 -0.40 -8.98 -3.37
N ASP A 115 -0.89 -9.19 -4.60
CA ASP A 115 -2.20 -9.77 -4.85
C ASP A 115 -2.23 -11.21 -4.29
N VAL A 116 -3.05 -11.46 -3.27
CA VAL A 116 -3.13 -12.79 -2.64
C VAL A 116 -4.13 -13.64 -3.40
N VAL A 117 -3.68 -14.19 -4.53
CA VAL A 117 -4.47 -15.13 -5.33
C VAL A 117 -4.55 -16.51 -4.65
N SER A 118 -5.57 -17.29 -5.02
CA SER A 118 -5.65 -18.70 -4.59
C SER A 118 -4.45 -19.49 -5.08
N ALA A 119 -3.91 -20.37 -4.22
CA ALA A 119 -2.90 -21.40 -4.48
C ALA A 119 -1.80 -21.00 -5.50
N PHE A 120 -0.61 -20.68 -5.00
CA PHE A 120 0.54 -20.36 -5.83
C PHE A 120 1.70 -21.31 -5.52
N GLU A 121 2.23 -21.96 -6.55
CA GLU A 121 3.43 -22.79 -6.45
C GLU A 121 4.66 -21.90 -6.22
N GLU A 122 4.79 -20.84 -7.03
CA GLU A 122 5.83 -19.82 -6.95
C GLU A 122 5.35 -18.56 -6.22
N LEU A 123 6.27 -17.75 -5.71
CA LEU A 123 5.94 -16.49 -5.06
C LEU A 123 5.30 -15.51 -6.07
N PRO A 124 4.13 -14.90 -5.79
CA PRO A 124 3.51 -13.97 -6.72
C PRO A 124 4.42 -12.76 -6.99
N ALA A 125 4.39 -12.26 -8.22
CA ALA A 125 5.13 -11.05 -8.58
C ALA A 125 4.55 -9.86 -7.82
N PRO A 126 5.37 -9.13 -7.02
CA PRO A 126 4.87 -7.98 -6.27
C PRO A 126 4.65 -6.78 -7.19
N GLY A 127 3.64 -5.99 -6.91
CA GLY A 127 3.64 -4.58 -7.27
C GLY A 127 4.74 -3.86 -6.49
N ILE A 128 5.62 -3.14 -7.17
CA ILE A 128 6.71 -2.37 -6.54
C ILE A 128 6.31 -0.90 -6.53
N PHE A 129 6.21 -0.31 -5.35
CA PHE A 129 5.87 1.10 -5.15
C PHE A 129 7.04 1.86 -4.58
N ILE A 130 7.32 3.03 -5.14
CA ILE A 130 8.47 3.85 -4.79
C ILE A 130 7.96 5.22 -4.40
N ALA A 131 8.17 5.59 -3.13
CA ALA A 131 7.88 6.93 -2.66
C ALA A 131 9.03 7.87 -3.02
N ILE A 132 8.69 9.01 -3.60
CA ILE A 132 9.64 10.01 -4.05
C ILE A 132 9.63 11.17 -3.06
N ASN A 133 10.79 11.78 -2.86
CA ASN A 133 10.91 12.98 -2.04
C ASN A 133 9.99 14.09 -2.60
N PRO A 134 8.96 14.52 -1.85
CA PRO A 134 7.98 15.49 -2.32
C PRO A 134 8.59 16.90 -2.48
N ALA A 135 9.78 17.15 -1.92
CA ALA A 135 10.49 18.43 -2.02
C ALA A 135 11.23 18.63 -3.36
N LEU A 136 11.23 17.65 -4.26
CA LEU A 136 11.88 17.78 -5.55
C LEU A 136 11.13 18.76 -6.46
N ALA A 137 11.83 19.80 -6.92
CA ALA A 137 11.27 20.75 -7.88
C ALA A 137 10.92 20.09 -9.23
N ASN A 138 11.66 19.04 -9.61
CA ASN A 138 11.38 18.25 -10.81
C ASN A 138 11.59 16.76 -10.51
N PRO A 139 10.52 15.95 -10.40
CA PRO A 139 10.64 14.51 -10.11
C PRO A 139 10.98 13.67 -11.35
N CYS A 140 10.99 14.23 -12.57
CA CYS A 140 11.21 13.44 -13.79
C CYS A 140 12.53 12.65 -13.80
N PRO A 141 13.69 13.19 -13.38
CA PRO A 141 14.94 12.42 -13.39
C PRO A 141 14.90 11.14 -12.55
N VAL A 142 14.35 11.21 -11.33
CA VAL A 142 14.22 10.02 -10.46
C VAL A 142 13.16 9.05 -10.98
N LEU A 143 12.05 9.57 -11.51
CA LEU A 143 11.01 8.75 -12.17
C LEU A 143 11.56 7.99 -13.38
N PHE A 144 12.36 8.65 -14.22
CA PHE A 144 12.94 8.03 -15.40
C PHE A 144 14.03 7.01 -15.05
N GLY A 145 14.89 7.32 -14.07
CA GLY A 145 15.88 6.36 -13.57
C GLY A 145 15.20 5.12 -12.97
N THR A 146 14.07 5.30 -12.28
CA THR A 146 13.26 4.20 -11.76
C THR A 146 12.70 3.32 -12.89
N LEU A 147 12.14 3.93 -13.94
CA LEU A 147 11.67 3.20 -15.12
C LEU A 147 12.79 2.42 -15.80
N ASP A 148 13.98 3.00 -15.90
CA ASP A 148 15.12 2.35 -16.55
C ASP A 148 15.56 1.09 -15.80
N LEU A 149 15.48 1.10 -14.46
CA LEU A 149 15.77 -0.05 -13.60
C LEU A 149 14.67 -1.13 -13.65
N LEU A 150 13.41 -0.73 -13.86
CA LEU A 150 12.26 -1.62 -13.91
C LEU A 150 12.04 -2.29 -15.27
N PHE A 151 12.31 -1.56 -16.36
CA PHE A 151 11.95 -1.98 -17.73
C PHE A 151 13.15 -2.01 -18.69
N ASN A 152 14.39 -1.99 -18.16
CA ASN A 152 15.62 -2.05 -18.96
C ASN A 152 15.69 -0.98 -20.08
N SER A 153 15.27 0.25 -19.75
CA SER A 153 15.33 1.46 -20.59
C SER A 153 14.34 1.58 -21.77
N ASP A 154 13.56 0.55 -22.11
CA ASP A 154 12.55 0.63 -23.18
C ASP A 154 11.21 1.15 -22.66
N ALA A 155 11.16 2.46 -22.37
CA ALA A 155 9.99 3.11 -21.77
C ALA A 155 9.76 4.54 -22.28
N ALA A 156 10.16 4.85 -23.51
CA ALA A 156 10.13 6.22 -24.05
C ALA A 156 8.72 6.85 -23.98
N ASP A 157 7.70 6.08 -24.37
CA ASP A 157 6.31 6.50 -24.32
C ASP A 157 5.81 6.79 -22.90
N LEU A 158 6.20 5.95 -21.93
CA LEU A 158 5.89 6.16 -20.51
C LEU A 158 6.61 7.41 -19.97
N LYS A 159 7.87 7.63 -20.32
CA LYS A 159 8.62 8.82 -19.90
C LYS A 159 7.98 10.10 -20.42
N GLU A 160 7.53 10.12 -21.68
CA GLU A 160 6.79 11.25 -22.24
C GLU A 160 5.46 11.47 -21.53
N ASN A 161 4.72 10.40 -21.25
CA ASN A 161 3.44 10.49 -20.55
C ASN A 161 3.61 10.95 -19.09
N ILE A 162 4.65 10.50 -18.38
CA ILE A 162 5.04 11.03 -17.08
C ILE A 162 5.33 12.53 -17.17
N ARG A 163 6.13 12.95 -18.16
CA ARG A 163 6.47 14.37 -18.34
C ARG A 163 5.22 15.21 -18.56
N LYS A 164 4.28 14.73 -19.39
CA LYS A 164 2.96 15.35 -19.57
C LYS A 164 2.23 15.49 -18.23
N CYS A 165 2.16 14.41 -17.44
CA CYS A 165 1.49 14.41 -16.14
C CYS A 165 2.12 15.39 -15.15
N VAL A 166 3.46 15.45 -15.09
CA VAL A 166 4.22 16.37 -14.22
C VAL A 166 4.02 17.83 -14.64
N ASN A 167 4.11 18.11 -15.94
CA ASN A 167 3.94 19.47 -16.47
C ASN A 167 2.52 20.01 -16.30
N ALA A 168 1.52 19.13 -16.22
CA ALA A 168 0.13 19.49 -16.01
C ALA A 168 -0.23 19.69 -14.52
N LEU A 169 0.68 19.41 -13.58
CA LEU A 169 0.37 19.48 -12.16
C LEU A 169 -0.05 20.91 -11.76
N PRO A 170 -1.18 21.09 -11.07
CA PRO A 170 -1.53 22.38 -10.51
C PRO A 170 -0.56 22.76 -9.38
N GLN A 171 -0.50 24.05 -9.04
CA GLN A 171 0.32 24.53 -7.92
C GLN A 171 0.00 23.76 -6.63
N GLY A 172 1.05 23.23 -5.98
CA GLY A 172 0.94 22.40 -4.77
C GLY A 172 0.83 20.89 -5.03
N GLY A 173 0.52 20.49 -6.26
CA GLY A 173 0.52 19.09 -6.66
C GLY A 173 1.94 18.53 -6.82
N THR A 174 2.14 17.28 -6.39
CA THR A 174 3.43 16.58 -6.53
C THR A 174 3.22 15.11 -6.83
N VAL A 175 4.17 14.50 -7.54
CA VAL A 175 4.21 13.04 -7.70
C VAL A 175 4.80 12.45 -6.41
N SER A 176 3.95 11.79 -5.64
CA SER A 176 4.33 11.16 -4.38
C SER A 176 4.91 9.76 -4.57
N HIS A 177 4.34 8.97 -5.49
CA HIS A 177 4.82 7.61 -5.76
C HIS A 177 4.74 7.24 -7.24
N ILE A 178 5.58 6.29 -7.62
CA ILE A 178 5.46 5.50 -8.84
C ILE A 178 5.33 4.02 -8.49
N GLY A 179 4.38 3.32 -9.10
CA GLY A 179 4.11 1.91 -8.88
C GLY A 179 4.28 1.09 -10.17
N ALA A 180 5.02 -0.01 -10.15
CA ALA A 180 5.05 -0.99 -11.22
C ALA A 180 4.23 -2.22 -10.81
N LEU A 181 3.13 -2.47 -11.53
CA LEU A 181 2.17 -3.53 -11.20
C LEU A 181 2.55 -4.83 -11.92
N LEU A 182 3.63 -5.47 -11.49
CA LEU A 182 4.31 -6.57 -12.19
C LEU A 182 3.48 -7.86 -12.29
N SER A 183 2.41 -8.01 -11.51
CA SER A 183 1.48 -9.15 -11.58
C SER A 183 0.57 -9.12 -12.83
N ARG A 184 0.54 -8.01 -13.57
CA ARG A 184 -0.41 -7.78 -14.67
C ARG A 184 0.26 -7.93 -16.04
N LYS A 185 -0.51 -8.40 -17.03
CA LYS A 185 -0.05 -8.56 -18.42
C LYS A 185 0.29 -7.23 -19.12
N SER A 186 -0.25 -6.11 -18.63
CA SER A 186 0.03 -4.78 -19.17
C SER A 186 1.26 -4.17 -18.51
N HIS A 187 2.26 -3.77 -19.30
CA HIS A 187 3.47 -3.06 -18.87
C HIS A 187 3.21 -1.59 -18.47
N GLY A 188 2.15 -1.35 -17.71
CA GLY A 188 1.80 -0.02 -17.22
C GLY A 188 2.44 0.30 -15.88
N ILE A 189 2.51 1.58 -15.56
CA ILE A 189 2.86 2.06 -14.22
C ILE A 189 1.67 2.79 -13.61
N ARG A 190 1.68 2.95 -12.29
CA ARG A 190 0.79 3.83 -11.56
C ARG A 190 1.57 5.07 -11.12
N LEU A 191 1.00 6.25 -11.34
CA LEU A 191 1.45 7.47 -10.68
C LEU A 191 0.47 7.83 -9.56
N ASN A 192 1.04 8.13 -8.39
CA ASN A 192 0.30 8.62 -7.24
C ASN A 192 0.64 10.09 -7.02
N ILE A 193 -0.39 10.93 -7.02
CA ILE A 193 -0.25 12.38 -7.03
C ILE A 193 -0.88 12.95 -5.75
N ALA A 194 -0.08 13.61 -4.94
CA ALA A 194 -0.49 14.22 -3.69
C ALA A 194 -0.63 15.74 -3.84
N GLY A 195 -1.28 16.39 -2.87
CA GLY A 195 -1.37 17.85 -2.78
C GLY A 195 -2.39 18.49 -3.73
N LEU A 196 -3.17 17.70 -4.47
CA LEU A 196 -4.29 18.22 -5.27
C LEU A 196 -5.48 18.53 -4.35
N GLY A 197 -6.12 19.68 -4.59
CA GLY A 197 -7.46 19.96 -4.07
C GLY A 197 -8.53 19.22 -4.89
N PHE A 198 -9.64 18.85 -4.25
CA PHE A 198 -10.78 18.19 -4.91
C PHE A 198 -11.32 19.00 -6.09
N ASP A 199 -11.32 20.32 -5.96
CA ASP A 199 -11.75 21.30 -6.97
C ASP A 199 -10.88 21.29 -8.24
N ARG A 200 -9.66 20.77 -8.17
CA ARG A 200 -8.70 20.76 -9.29
C ARG A 200 -8.57 19.43 -10.01
N VAL A 201 -9.17 18.36 -9.46
CA VAL A 201 -9.01 17.00 -9.99
C VAL A 201 -9.53 16.89 -11.41
N ARG A 202 -10.72 17.46 -11.68
CA ARG A 202 -11.35 17.39 -13.00
C ARG A 202 -10.47 18.00 -14.08
N ASP A 203 -10.02 19.23 -13.85
CA ASP A 203 -9.19 19.97 -14.81
C ASP A 203 -7.84 19.28 -15.01
N TYR A 204 -7.25 18.74 -13.95
CA TYR A 204 -6.01 17.97 -14.03
C TYR A 204 -6.18 16.70 -14.88
N LEU A 205 -7.20 15.88 -14.60
CA LEU A 205 -7.49 14.66 -15.35
C LEU A 205 -7.74 14.96 -16.84
N ALA A 206 -8.50 16.00 -17.14
CA ALA A 206 -8.73 16.44 -18.52
C ALA A 206 -7.42 16.89 -19.20
N ALA A 207 -6.57 17.65 -18.51
CA ALA A 207 -5.29 18.13 -19.06
C ALA A 207 -4.32 16.99 -19.41
N ILE A 208 -4.33 15.90 -18.64
CA ILE A 208 -3.52 14.71 -18.93
C ILE A 208 -4.19 13.77 -19.94
N GLY A 209 -5.42 14.08 -20.38
CA GLY A 209 -6.14 13.35 -21.43
C GLY A 209 -6.92 12.14 -20.95
N TRP A 210 -7.37 12.13 -19.69
CA TRP A 210 -8.32 11.15 -19.18
C TRP A 210 -9.74 11.52 -19.63
N ASN A 211 -10.42 10.61 -20.35
CA ASN A 211 -11.66 10.89 -21.09
C ASN A 211 -12.85 10.01 -20.65
N GLU A 212 -12.80 9.45 -19.45
CA GLU A 212 -13.80 8.49 -18.94
C GLU A 212 -15.03 9.20 -18.33
N PRO A 213 -16.09 8.44 -17.96
CA PRO A 213 -17.33 9.01 -17.46
C PRO A 213 -17.14 9.98 -16.29
N THR A 214 -17.79 11.14 -16.39
CA THR A 214 -17.68 12.23 -15.43
C THR A 214 -18.63 12.06 -14.25
N GLU A 215 -19.73 11.32 -14.37
CA GLU A 215 -20.74 11.23 -13.30
C GLU A 215 -20.21 10.59 -12.01
N GLU A 216 -19.49 9.46 -12.10
CA GLU A 216 -18.87 8.82 -10.93
C GLU A 216 -17.77 9.70 -10.32
N LEU A 217 -17.03 10.43 -11.15
CA LEU A 217 -16.04 11.38 -10.68
C LEU A 217 -16.72 12.51 -9.91
N GLU A 218 -17.76 13.12 -10.47
CA GLU A 218 -18.53 14.17 -9.83
C GLU A 218 -19.18 13.70 -8.54
N PHE A 219 -19.74 12.50 -8.53
CA PHE A 219 -20.27 11.89 -7.32
C PHE A 219 -19.19 11.81 -6.25
N LEU A 220 -18.01 11.25 -6.57
CA LEU A 220 -16.94 11.07 -5.61
C LEU A 220 -16.45 12.42 -5.05
N LEU A 221 -16.14 13.39 -5.92
CA LEU A 221 -15.60 14.69 -5.52
C LEU A 221 -16.59 15.46 -4.62
N ASN A 222 -17.88 15.46 -4.97
CA ASN A 222 -18.90 16.16 -4.18
C ASN A 222 -19.21 15.44 -2.86
N ARG A 223 -19.22 14.10 -2.87
CA ARG A 223 -19.65 13.30 -1.73
C ARG A 223 -18.59 13.17 -0.65
N TYR A 224 -17.33 12.97 -1.04
CA TYR A 224 -16.26 12.58 -0.12
C TYR A 224 -15.29 13.71 0.26
N SER A 225 -15.31 14.84 -0.45
CA SER A 225 -14.42 15.99 -0.16
C SER A 225 -14.52 16.54 1.27
N THR A 226 -15.67 16.37 1.93
CA THR A 226 -15.90 16.83 3.31
C THR A 226 -15.70 15.73 4.36
N CYS A 227 -15.42 14.49 3.93
CA CYS A 227 -15.24 13.34 4.81
C CYS A 227 -13.76 13.00 5.06
N VAL A 228 -12.85 13.57 4.27
CA VAL A 228 -11.43 13.22 4.26
C VAL A 228 -10.59 14.49 4.38
N ASP A 229 -9.40 14.38 4.97
CA ASP A 229 -8.55 15.57 5.15
C ASP A 229 -7.71 15.86 3.90
N HIS A 230 -7.30 14.80 3.21
CA HIS A 230 -6.64 14.88 1.91
C HIS A 230 -6.77 13.55 1.18
N PHE A 231 -6.34 13.53 -0.09
CA PHE A 231 -6.23 12.32 -0.87
C PHE A 231 -4.94 12.28 -1.69
N VAL A 232 -4.62 11.09 -2.17
CA VAL A 232 -3.65 10.85 -3.23
C VAL A 232 -4.38 10.29 -4.45
N LEU A 233 -4.25 10.98 -5.59
CA LEU A 233 -4.82 10.55 -6.86
C LEU A 233 -3.95 9.48 -7.50
N CYS A 234 -4.50 8.31 -7.76
CA CYS A 234 -3.85 7.21 -8.46
C CYS A 234 -4.32 7.17 -9.91
N ILE A 235 -3.39 7.30 -10.85
CA ILE A 235 -3.65 7.11 -12.28
C ILE A 235 -2.74 6.01 -12.83
N ASP A 236 -3.27 5.18 -13.71
CA ASP A 236 -2.47 4.19 -14.43
C ASP A 236 -2.01 4.80 -15.75
N LEU A 237 -0.75 4.62 -16.14
CA LEU A 237 -0.20 5.02 -17.44
C LEU A 237 0.10 3.77 -18.27
N MET A 238 -0.40 3.75 -19.50
CA MET A 238 -0.28 2.63 -20.43
C MET A 238 0.36 3.13 -21.73
N GLY A 239 1.69 3.17 -21.76
CA GLY A 239 2.44 3.84 -22.84
C GLY A 239 2.07 5.32 -22.91
N LYS A 240 1.56 5.76 -24.07
CA LYS A 240 1.16 7.16 -24.31
C LYS A 240 -0.20 7.54 -23.71
N ALA A 241 -1.00 6.57 -23.26
CA ALA A 241 -2.36 6.82 -22.78
C ALA A 241 -2.43 6.82 -21.26
N VAL A 242 -3.35 7.60 -20.71
CA VAL A 242 -3.80 7.44 -19.32
C VAL A 242 -4.84 6.32 -19.32
N GLY A 243 -4.64 5.35 -18.44
CA GLY A 243 -5.54 4.23 -18.23
C GLY A 243 -6.91 4.70 -17.72
N PRO A 244 -7.95 3.91 -17.94
CA PRO A 244 -9.31 4.37 -17.70
C PRO A 244 -9.70 4.34 -16.21
N ARG A 245 -8.94 3.63 -15.38
CA ARG A 245 -9.14 3.58 -13.93
C ARG A 245 -8.45 4.76 -13.25
N VAL A 246 -9.19 5.44 -12.37
CA VAL A 246 -8.64 6.41 -11.41
C VAL A 246 -8.96 5.99 -9.98
N GLY A 247 -8.08 6.31 -9.05
CA GLY A 247 -8.24 6.01 -7.64
C GLY A 247 -7.96 7.22 -6.76
N PHE A 248 -8.57 7.23 -5.58
CA PHE A 248 -8.40 8.24 -4.55
C PHE A 248 -8.06 7.50 -3.27
N GLU A 249 -6.83 7.59 -2.83
CA GLU A 249 -6.43 7.12 -1.49
C GLU A 249 -6.79 8.22 -0.51
N CYS A 250 -7.86 8.03 0.23
CA CYS A 250 -8.45 8.99 1.16
C CYS A 250 -7.84 8.82 2.55
N TYR A 251 -7.16 9.87 3.01
CA TYR A 251 -6.46 9.90 4.28
C TYR A 251 -7.15 10.81 5.30
N ILE A 252 -7.05 10.43 6.56
CA ILE A 252 -7.56 11.19 7.71
C ILE A 252 -6.42 11.40 8.71
N HIS A 253 -6.12 12.66 9.00
CA HIS A 253 -5.17 13.11 10.01
C HIS A 253 -5.83 13.14 11.39
N THR A 254 -6.02 11.98 11.99
CA THR A 254 -6.47 11.89 13.39
C THR A 254 -5.33 11.43 14.29
N PRO A 255 -5.02 12.15 15.40
CA PRO A 255 -4.07 11.68 16.41
C PRO A 255 -4.47 10.34 17.03
N HIS A 256 -5.78 10.07 17.06
CA HIS A 256 -6.36 8.84 17.58
C HIS A 256 -6.98 8.03 16.45
N ALA A 257 -6.61 6.77 16.37
CA ALA A 257 -7.07 5.88 15.32
C ALA A 257 -8.59 5.58 15.36
N ASN A 258 -9.28 5.97 16.44
CA ASN A 258 -10.74 5.90 16.59
C ASN A 258 -11.42 7.28 16.45
N GLY A 259 -10.85 8.18 15.64
CA GLY A 259 -11.36 9.53 15.50
C GLY A 259 -12.77 9.58 14.88
N PRO A 260 -13.60 10.58 15.24
CA PRO A 260 -14.97 10.74 14.73
C PRO A 260 -15.04 10.90 13.19
N GLN A 261 -13.91 11.26 12.56
CA GLN A 261 -13.83 11.45 11.12
C GLN A 261 -13.73 10.13 10.35
N TRP A 262 -13.03 9.13 10.90
CA TRP A 262 -13.06 7.75 10.38
C TRP A 262 -14.47 7.16 10.45
N GLU A 263 -15.17 7.35 11.57
CA GLU A 263 -16.56 6.94 11.73
C GLU A 263 -17.46 7.61 10.68
N ARG A 264 -17.28 8.92 10.44
CA ARG A 264 -18.03 9.66 9.40
C ARG A 264 -17.77 9.10 8.01
N LEU A 265 -16.50 8.91 7.62
CA LEU A 265 -16.16 8.37 6.30
C LEU A 265 -16.75 6.98 6.12
N MET A 266 -16.55 6.06 7.06
CA MET A 266 -17.06 4.70 6.94
C MET A 266 -18.60 4.65 6.96
N GLN A 267 -19.26 5.50 7.76
CA GLN A 267 -20.71 5.63 7.74
C GLN A 267 -21.23 6.14 6.39
N GLN A 268 -20.47 7.02 5.73
CA GLN A 268 -20.80 7.52 4.40
C GLN A 268 -20.67 6.42 3.35
N LEU A 269 -19.62 5.60 3.40
CA LEU A 269 -19.44 4.45 2.51
C LEU A 269 -20.58 3.44 2.64
N VAL A 270 -21.05 3.16 3.86
CA VAL A 270 -22.21 2.28 4.08
C VAL A 270 -23.49 2.85 3.49
N ARG A 271 -23.71 4.17 3.59
CA ARG A 271 -24.90 4.82 3.02
C ARG A 271 -24.91 4.83 1.49
N ASP A 272 -23.74 4.82 0.88
CA ASP A 272 -23.57 4.82 -0.56
C ASP A 272 -23.34 3.39 -1.11
N ASP A 273 -23.62 2.35 -0.31
CA ASP A 273 -23.48 0.92 -0.65
C ASP A 273 -22.07 0.49 -1.09
N LEU A 274 -21.05 1.25 -0.70
CA LEU A 274 -19.63 0.95 -0.94
C LEU A 274 -18.98 0.16 0.20
N SER A 275 -19.66 0.03 1.33
CA SER A 275 -19.22 -0.84 2.43
C SER A 275 -20.38 -1.48 3.18
N THR A 276 -20.16 -2.67 3.75
CA THR A 276 -21.13 -3.29 4.65
C THR A 276 -21.01 -2.75 6.09
N PRO A 277 -22.09 -2.77 6.89
CA PRO A 277 -22.01 -2.40 8.31
C PRO A 277 -20.96 -3.21 9.11
N GLU A 278 -20.78 -4.49 8.77
CA GLU A 278 -19.83 -5.41 9.41
C GLU A 278 -18.39 -5.05 9.04
N LYS A 279 -18.13 -4.67 7.78
CA LYS A 279 -16.81 -4.20 7.31
C LYS A 279 -16.47 -2.86 7.93
N LYS A 280 -17.42 -1.91 8.03
CA LYS A 280 -17.26 -0.67 8.80
C LYS A 280 -16.83 -0.95 10.25
N THR A 281 -17.60 -1.77 10.95
CA THR A 281 -17.35 -2.08 12.37
C THR A 281 -15.99 -2.75 12.54
N GLY A 282 -15.66 -3.70 11.66
CA GLY A 282 -14.36 -4.35 11.64
C GLY A 282 -13.24 -3.33 11.45
N PHE A 283 -13.31 -2.51 10.40
CA PHE A 283 -12.28 -1.53 10.06
C PHE A 283 -11.98 -0.60 11.25
N LEU A 284 -13.01 -0.04 11.87
CA LEU A 284 -12.85 0.88 13.00
C LEU A 284 -12.37 0.21 14.29
N SER A 285 -12.46 -1.12 14.39
CA SER A 285 -11.97 -1.89 15.55
C SER A 285 -10.49 -2.30 15.44
N TRP A 286 -9.89 -2.18 14.26
CA TRP A 286 -8.52 -2.61 14.02
C TRP A 286 -7.46 -1.93 14.89
N PRO A 287 -7.53 -0.61 15.15
CA PRO A 287 -6.42 0.07 15.79
C PRO A 287 -6.12 -0.39 17.21
N GLY A 288 -4.85 -0.35 17.57
CA GLY A 288 -4.41 -0.68 18.92
C GLY A 288 -2.92 -0.93 19.01
N ILE A 289 -2.46 -1.23 20.22
CA ILE A 289 -1.07 -1.57 20.48
C ILE A 289 -1.04 -3.01 21.00
N THR A 290 -0.13 -3.80 20.47
CA THR A 290 0.16 -5.14 20.93
C THR A 290 1.56 -5.14 21.54
N GLU A 291 1.72 -5.56 22.78
CA GLU A 291 3.01 -5.55 23.48
C GLU A 291 3.66 -6.93 23.46
N TYR A 292 4.99 -6.97 23.32
CA TYR A 292 5.78 -8.21 23.32
C TYR A 292 5.46 -9.14 24.50
N ARG A 293 5.36 -8.60 25.72
CA ARG A 293 5.18 -9.38 26.95
C ARG A 293 3.92 -10.25 26.98
N PHE A 294 2.93 -9.95 26.15
CA PHE A 294 1.67 -10.71 26.06
C PHE A 294 1.64 -11.67 24.87
N HIS A 295 2.66 -11.65 24.01
CA HIS A 295 2.72 -12.37 22.73
C HIS A 295 4.09 -13.00 22.49
N THR A 296 4.77 -13.44 23.57
CA THR A 296 6.16 -13.92 23.53
C THR A 296 6.39 -15.07 22.56
N ASP A 297 5.38 -15.94 22.42
CA ASP A 297 5.44 -17.17 21.62
C ASP A 297 5.24 -16.91 20.13
N THR A 298 4.53 -15.82 19.79
CA THR A 298 4.25 -15.43 18.41
C THR A 298 5.05 -14.22 17.97
N TRP A 299 5.91 -13.65 18.83
CA TRP A 299 6.72 -12.50 18.47
C TRP A 299 7.85 -12.89 17.51
N PRO A 300 8.14 -12.09 16.47
CA PRO A 300 9.26 -12.35 15.56
C PRO A 300 10.60 -12.49 16.33
N LYS A 301 11.37 -13.53 16.02
CA LYS A 301 12.62 -13.87 16.72
C LYS A 301 13.68 -12.78 16.57
N SER A 302 13.83 -12.22 15.37
CA SER A 302 14.72 -11.08 15.12
C SER A 302 14.40 -9.87 16.01
N GLN A 303 13.11 -9.57 16.23
CA GLN A 303 12.67 -8.50 17.11
C GLN A 303 12.99 -8.81 18.57
N ARG A 304 12.75 -10.04 19.02
CA ARG A 304 13.11 -10.48 20.39
C ARG A 304 14.60 -10.31 20.70
N ASN A 305 15.47 -10.62 19.74
CA ASN A 305 16.92 -10.46 19.93
C ASN A 305 17.30 -9.00 20.16
N ILE A 306 16.70 -8.08 19.40
CA ILE A 306 16.94 -6.65 19.56
C ILE A 306 16.40 -6.16 20.91
N SER A 307 15.21 -6.62 21.31
CA SER A 307 14.62 -6.30 22.62
C SER A 307 15.47 -6.82 23.79
N GLY A 308 16.10 -7.99 23.63
CA GLY A 308 17.09 -8.49 24.60
C GLY A 308 18.33 -7.59 24.71
N LEU A 309 18.80 -7.02 23.60
CA LEU A 309 19.93 -6.07 23.60
C LEU A 309 19.57 -4.72 24.21
N LEU A 310 18.36 -4.22 23.95
CA LEU A 310 17.87 -2.93 24.46
C LEU A 310 17.38 -3.01 25.91
N GLY A 311 17.15 -4.20 26.46
CA GLY A 311 16.74 -4.38 27.85
C GLY A 311 15.51 -3.54 28.23
N ASN A 312 15.63 -2.73 29.28
CA ASN A 312 14.54 -1.86 29.77
C ASN A 312 14.54 -0.46 29.15
N TYR A 313 15.34 -0.19 28.12
CA TYR A 313 15.46 1.15 27.52
C TYR A 313 14.35 1.49 26.52
N GLY A 314 13.40 0.58 26.27
CA GLY A 314 12.23 0.84 25.42
C GLY A 314 11.20 -0.28 25.51
N LEU A 315 9.98 0.00 25.04
CA LEU A 315 8.91 -1.01 24.92
C LEU A 315 8.85 -1.55 23.50
N ASP A 316 9.02 -2.86 23.34
CA ASP A 316 8.83 -3.56 22.06
C ASP A 316 7.33 -3.77 21.79
N VAL A 317 6.84 -3.07 20.78
CA VAL A 317 5.41 -3.01 20.47
C VAL A 317 5.15 -3.23 18.98
N CYS A 318 3.98 -3.76 18.69
CA CYS A 318 3.39 -3.80 17.37
C CYS A 318 2.19 -2.84 17.35
N ASN A 319 2.34 -1.72 16.64
CA ASN A 319 1.31 -0.71 16.51
C ASN A 319 0.39 -1.06 15.33
N ARG A 320 -0.92 -1.13 15.56
CA ARG A 320 -1.96 -1.41 14.56
C ARG A 320 -2.70 -0.11 14.24
N THR A 321 -2.72 0.31 12.99
CA THR A 321 -3.29 1.59 12.56
C THR A 321 -4.14 1.48 11.30
N LEU A 322 -5.12 2.37 11.15
CA LEU A 322 -5.74 2.63 9.84
C LEU A 322 -4.79 3.50 9.03
N ASN A 323 -4.70 3.23 7.73
CA ASN A 323 -3.86 4.03 6.84
C ASN A 323 -4.70 4.91 5.93
N HIS A 324 -5.47 4.31 5.02
CA HIS A 324 -6.38 5.03 4.14
C HIS A 324 -7.56 4.14 3.69
N VAL A 325 -8.57 4.77 3.11
CA VAL A 325 -9.57 4.07 2.28
C VAL A 325 -9.34 4.47 0.83
N LYS A 326 -9.30 3.51 -0.07
CA LYS A 326 -9.15 3.77 -1.51
C LYS A 326 -10.48 3.67 -2.22
N LEU A 327 -10.91 4.75 -2.84
CA LEU A 327 -12.05 4.79 -3.75
C LEU A 327 -11.54 4.70 -5.18
N SER A 328 -12.01 3.75 -5.98
CA SER A 328 -11.60 3.60 -7.39
C SER A 328 -12.79 3.66 -8.31
N ILE A 329 -12.72 4.49 -9.35
CA ILE A 329 -13.66 4.46 -10.47
C ILE A 329 -13.14 3.41 -11.45
N VAL A 330 -13.92 2.36 -11.66
CA VAL A 330 -13.58 1.25 -12.54
C VAL A 330 -14.61 1.19 -13.67
N PRO A 331 -14.21 1.39 -14.94
CA PRO A 331 -15.13 1.38 -16.07
C PRO A 331 -15.98 0.11 -16.10
N GLY A 332 -17.30 0.29 -16.25
CA GLY A 332 -18.29 -0.79 -16.26
C GLY A 332 -18.55 -1.47 -14.91
N LYS A 333 -17.87 -1.07 -13.83
CA LYS A 333 -18.07 -1.58 -12.46
C LYS A 333 -18.43 -0.50 -11.44
N GLY A 334 -18.41 0.77 -11.83
CA GLY A 334 -18.68 1.90 -10.96
C GLY A 334 -17.58 2.15 -9.93
N ILE A 335 -17.95 2.69 -8.78
CA ILE A 335 -17.02 3.00 -7.68
C ILE A 335 -16.82 1.76 -6.82
N GLN A 336 -15.57 1.47 -6.46
CA GLN A 336 -15.18 0.42 -5.53
C GLN A 336 -14.41 1.00 -4.35
N ALA A 337 -14.64 0.47 -3.15
CA ALA A 337 -13.92 0.87 -1.94
C ALA A 337 -13.02 -0.26 -1.40
N LYS A 338 -11.82 0.11 -0.97
CA LYS A 338 -10.88 -0.77 -0.27
C LYS A 338 -10.37 -0.11 1.01
N GLY A 339 -10.19 -0.90 2.06
CA GLY A 339 -9.62 -0.44 3.33
C GLY A 339 -8.18 -0.91 3.48
N TYR A 340 -7.27 0.02 3.79
CA TYR A 340 -5.86 -0.25 4.08
C TYR A 340 -5.59 -0.04 5.55
N PHE A 341 -5.05 -1.08 6.19
CA PHE A 341 -4.76 -1.07 7.61
C PHE A 341 -3.47 -1.82 7.90
N LEU A 342 -2.65 -1.23 8.76
CA LEU A 342 -1.24 -1.57 8.88
C LEU A 342 -0.92 -2.07 10.29
N TYR A 343 0.17 -2.80 10.39
CA TYR A 343 0.87 -3.09 11.62
C TYR A 343 2.37 -2.79 11.48
N GLN A 344 2.95 -2.23 12.53
CA GLN A 344 4.36 -1.85 12.56
C GLN A 344 5.01 -2.28 13.87
N TYR A 345 6.05 -3.11 13.77
CA TYR A 345 6.95 -3.42 14.87
C TYR A 345 7.92 -2.26 15.10
N ARG A 346 7.98 -1.76 16.33
CA ARG A 346 8.87 -0.66 16.72
C ARG A 346 9.12 -0.67 18.22
N TRP A 347 10.20 0.01 18.61
CA TRP A 347 10.43 0.39 20.00
C TRP A 347 9.88 1.79 20.26
N ILE A 348 9.25 1.99 21.42
CA ILE A 348 8.79 3.30 21.92
C ILE A 348 9.37 3.64 23.27
#